data_AF-A0A2U1REJ9-F1
#
_entry.id   AF-A0A2U1REJ9-F1
#
_cell.length_a   1.000
_cell.length_b   1.000
_cell.length_c   1.000
_cell.angle_alpha   90.00
_cell.angle_beta   90.00
_cell.angle_gamma   90.00
#
_symmetry.space_group_name_H-M   'P 1'
#
loop_
_entity.id
_entity.type
_entity.pdbx_description
1 polymer ?
#
loop_
_entity_poly.entity_id
_entity_poly.type
_entity_poly.pdbx_seq_one_letter_code
_entity_poly.pdbx_strand_id
1 'polypeptide(L)'
;MAIRDFDVEEEDRRKKEQLLAEKMRELDVMRDELAKREATIERRLFHEKRQLERREKELFDSVEKRVQSLSEQEQSIAARQEELERKLAEERDETIARRKEYVQQMQRLEDFRRTLEIEKLRLTEDAQQTLQDNSKKFVKSALSLLGKKEDRFHVISVVWAIAGALSLLSGVIIAVVTMISSSDSYHQAPGASLAYYFFHLFRGLVVVGLCGVLSRYAFVFSNSYMHESLKIGERSHAIRFGELYLDTYGANAQWEQVKEAFAHWNISGQSAFAKAEQGSVDPALTEAASKLLDKAMDAAANLAKKPEPS
;
A
#
# COMPACT_ATOMS: atom_id res chain seq x y z
N MET A 1 -51.10 -83.13 155.67
CA MET A 1 -51.79 -83.93 154.65
C MET A 1 -51.58 -83.21 153.32
N ALA A 2 -50.51 -83.59 152.62
CA ALA A 2 -49.90 -82.83 151.52
C ALA A 2 -49.79 -83.75 150.29
N ILE A 3 -50.83 -83.79 149.47
CA ILE A 3 -50.87 -84.48 148.16
C ILE A 3 -51.96 -83.80 147.30
N ARG A 4 -51.76 -82.56 146.80
CA ARG A 4 -52.65 -81.97 145.78
C ARG A 4 -52.16 -80.69 145.05
N ASP A 5 -50.86 -80.48 144.82
CA ASP A 5 -50.38 -79.23 144.18
C ASP A 5 -49.37 -79.39 143.01
N PHE A 6 -49.17 -80.61 142.45
CA PHE A 6 -48.18 -80.83 141.38
C PHE A 6 -48.76 -80.92 139.94
N ASP A 7 -50.09 -81.01 139.77
CA ASP A 7 -50.73 -81.25 138.45
C ASP A 7 -51.03 -79.97 137.64
N VAL A 8 -51.03 -78.78 138.27
CA VAL A 8 -51.42 -77.52 137.59
C VAL A 8 -50.24 -76.88 136.84
N GLU A 9 -49.00 -77.18 137.23
CA GLU A 9 -47.78 -76.57 136.65
C GLU A 9 -47.34 -77.25 135.34
N GLU A 10 -47.70 -78.53 135.13
CA GLU A 10 -47.46 -79.24 133.85
C GLU A 10 -48.43 -78.82 132.73
N GLU A 11 -49.68 -78.50 133.07
CA GLU A 11 -50.68 -78.07 132.08
C GLU A 11 -50.35 -76.70 131.47
N ASP A 12 -49.80 -75.79 132.27
CA ASP A 12 -49.41 -74.45 131.82
C ASP A 12 -48.13 -74.46 130.97
N ARG A 13 -47.22 -75.42 131.21
CA ARG A 13 -46.09 -75.69 130.31
C ARG A 13 -46.55 -76.25 128.97
N ARG A 14 -47.50 -77.19 128.97
CA ARG A 14 -48.06 -77.76 127.72
C ARG A 14 -48.82 -76.72 126.90
N LYS A 15 -49.58 -75.82 127.54
CA LYS A 15 -50.26 -74.71 126.84
C LYS A 15 -49.28 -73.68 126.26
N LYS A 16 -48.21 -73.34 126.98
CA LYS A 16 -47.15 -72.48 126.44
C LYS A 16 -46.41 -73.13 125.28
N GLU A 17 -46.13 -74.42 125.35
CA GLU A 17 -45.50 -75.18 124.26
C GLU A 17 -46.41 -75.29 123.02
N GLN A 18 -47.72 -75.48 123.21
CA GLN A 18 -48.70 -75.46 122.11
C GLN A 18 -48.81 -74.08 121.47
N LEU A 19 -48.86 -73.00 122.26
CA LEU A 19 -48.89 -71.64 121.75
C LEU A 19 -47.60 -71.26 121.01
N LEU A 20 -46.44 -71.75 121.50
CA LEU A 20 -45.15 -71.59 120.83
C LEU A 20 -45.10 -72.36 119.51
N ALA A 21 -45.61 -73.59 119.48
CA ALA A 21 -45.69 -74.40 118.27
C ALA A 21 -46.65 -73.78 117.23
N GLU A 22 -47.76 -73.19 117.67
CA GLU A 22 -48.72 -72.50 116.79
C GLU A 22 -48.12 -71.19 116.24
N LYS A 23 -47.48 -70.37 117.08
CA LYS A 23 -46.74 -69.18 116.61
C LYS A 23 -45.56 -69.52 115.70
N MET A 24 -44.88 -70.66 115.93
CA MET A 24 -43.83 -71.14 115.02
C MET A 24 -44.41 -71.51 113.65
N ARG A 25 -45.58 -72.17 113.61
CA ARG A 25 -46.28 -72.46 112.34
C ARG A 25 -46.74 -71.20 111.62
N GLU A 26 -47.28 -70.21 112.33
CA GLU A 26 -47.67 -68.92 111.73
C GLU A 26 -46.45 -68.16 111.18
N LEU A 27 -45.32 -68.17 111.90
CA LEU A 27 -44.07 -67.58 111.45
C LEU A 27 -43.50 -68.28 110.22
N ASP A 28 -43.60 -69.61 110.14
CA ASP A 28 -43.18 -70.38 108.97
C ASP A 28 -44.07 -70.09 107.75
N VAL A 29 -45.39 -69.96 107.94
CA VAL A 29 -46.32 -69.54 106.88
C VAL A 29 -46.01 -68.12 106.38
N MET A 30 -45.73 -67.18 107.29
CA MET A 30 -45.34 -65.81 106.90
C MET A 30 -43.97 -65.77 106.19
N ARG A 31 -43.02 -66.59 106.63
CA ARG A 31 -41.71 -66.73 105.95
C ARG A 31 -41.87 -67.29 104.54
N ASP A 32 -42.75 -68.27 104.35
CA ASP A 32 -43.05 -68.84 103.03
C ASP A 32 -43.75 -67.83 102.12
N GLU A 33 -44.68 -67.01 102.65
CA GLU A 33 -45.30 -65.94 101.87
C GLU A 33 -44.33 -64.84 101.47
N LEU A 34 -43.44 -64.44 102.39
CA LEU A 34 -42.38 -63.47 102.10
C LEU A 34 -41.40 -64.02 101.06
N ALA A 35 -40.95 -65.27 101.20
CA ALA A 35 -40.07 -65.93 100.25
C ALA A 35 -40.72 -66.04 98.85
N LYS A 36 -42.04 -66.31 98.77
CA LYS A 36 -42.77 -66.30 97.50
C LYS A 36 -42.86 -64.90 96.89
N ARG A 37 -43.10 -63.86 97.69
CA ARG A 37 -43.14 -62.47 97.21
C ARG A 37 -41.76 -62.00 96.73
N GLU A 38 -40.72 -62.29 97.50
CA GLU A 38 -39.33 -62.01 97.14
C GLU A 38 -38.95 -62.72 95.83
N ALA A 39 -39.21 -64.03 95.71
CA ALA A 39 -38.97 -64.76 94.47
C ALA A 39 -39.74 -64.20 93.26
N THR A 40 -40.95 -63.68 93.48
CA THR A 40 -41.76 -63.05 92.41
C THR A 40 -41.21 -61.68 92.02
N ILE A 41 -40.71 -60.91 92.98
CA ILE A 41 -40.06 -59.61 92.75
C ILE A 41 -38.72 -59.81 92.04
N GLU A 42 -37.90 -60.76 92.49
CA GLU A 42 -36.62 -61.10 91.86
C GLU A 42 -36.80 -61.55 90.41
N ARG A 43 -37.81 -62.38 90.12
CA ARG A 43 -38.12 -62.78 88.74
C ARG A 43 -38.49 -61.60 87.85
N ARG A 44 -39.28 -60.65 88.36
CA ARG A 44 -39.64 -59.42 87.62
C ARG A 44 -38.44 -58.53 87.39
N LEU A 45 -37.66 -58.25 88.44
CA LEU A 45 -36.44 -57.45 88.35
C LEU A 45 -35.42 -58.07 87.39
N PHE A 46 -35.24 -59.39 87.45
CA PHE A 46 -34.37 -60.11 86.53
C PHE A 46 -34.86 -60.02 85.08
N HIS A 47 -36.18 -60.12 84.86
CA HIS A 47 -36.76 -59.99 83.53
C HIS A 47 -36.63 -58.56 82.97
N GLU A 48 -36.95 -57.55 83.78
CA GLU A 48 -36.82 -56.13 83.42
C GLU A 48 -35.36 -55.76 83.15
N LYS A 49 -34.42 -56.21 84.00
CA LYS A 49 -32.99 -56.01 83.77
C LYS A 49 -32.55 -56.61 82.44
N ARG A 50 -32.97 -57.84 82.13
CA ARG A 50 -32.69 -58.45 80.82
C ARG A 50 -33.29 -57.68 79.64
N GLN A 51 -34.49 -57.11 79.80
CA GLN A 51 -35.10 -56.30 78.74
C GLN A 51 -34.36 -54.97 78.54
N LEU A 52 -33.93 -54.33 79.64
CA LEU A 52 -33.13 -53.11 79.60
C LEU A 52 -31.77 -53.37 78.95
N GLU A 53 -31.06 -54.42 79.35
CA GLU A 53 -29.78 -54.82 78.73
C GLU A 53 -29.93 -55.08 77.22
N ARG A 54 -31.03 -55.69 76.78
CA ARG A 54 -31.31 -55.89 75.36
C ARG A 54 -31.52 -54.57 74.62
N ARG A 55 -32.36 -53.68 75.17
CA ARG A 55 -32.63 -52.36 74.57
C ARG A 55 -31.37 -51.49 74.52
N GLU A 56 -30.59 -51.49 75.59
CA GLU A 56 -29.33 -50.75 75.65
C GLU A 56 -28.36 -51.26 74.58
N LYS A 57 -28.25 -52.58 74.43
CA LYS A 57 -27.44 -53.18 73.37
C LYS A 57 -27.95 -52.86 71.97
N GLU A 58 -29.25 -52.96 71.73
CA GLU A 58 -29.87 -52.59 70.43
C GLU A 58 -29.65 -51.10 70.10
N LEU A 59 -29.74 -50.21 71.09
CA LEU A 59 -29.46 -48.79 70.94
C LEU A 59 -27.99 -48.54 70.64
N PHE A 60 -27.06 -49.20 71.35
CA PHE A 60 -25.63 -49.12 71.08
C PHE A 60 -25.30 -49.58 69.66
N ASP A 61 -25.80 -50.75 69.26
CA ASP A 61 -25.61 -51.29 67.91
C ASP A 61 -26.20 -50.33 66.84
N SER A 62 -27.36 -49.70 67.12
CA SER A 62 -27.98 -48.72 66.23
C SER A 62 -27.17 -47.43 66.13
N VAL A 63 -26.62 -46.94 67.24
CA VAL A 63 -25.80 -45.71 67.26
C VAL A 63 -24.48 -45.97 66.55
N GLU A 64 -23.83 -47.10 66.82
CA GLU A 64 -22.58 -47.48 66.16
C GLU A 64 -22.75 -47.57 64.64
N LYS A 65 -23.81 -48.24 64.16
CA LYS A 65 -24.13 -48.30 62.72
C LYS A 65 -24.35 -46.91 62.11
N ARG A 66 -25.05 -46.02 62.82
CA ARG A 66 -25.26 -44.64 62.34
C ARG A 66 -23.95 -43.88 62.26
N VAL A 67 -23.11 -43.98 63.28
CA VAL A 67 -21.78 -43.35 63.31
C VAL A 67 -20.91 -43.87 62.17
N GLN A 68 -20.91 -45.18 61.92
CA GLN A 68 -20.19 -45.77 60.77
C GLN A 68 -20.74 -45.22 59.44
N SER A 69 -22.06 -45.24 59.24
CA SER A 69 -22.66 -44.74 57.99
C SER A 69 -22.42 -43.24 57.76
N LEU A 70 -22.39 -42.44 58.83
CA LEU A 70 -22.08 -41.01 58.76
C LEU A 70 -20.59 -40.79 58.45
N SER A 71 -19.71 -41.57 59.06
CA SER A 71 -18.28 -41.53 58.76
C SER A 71 -17.99 -41.90 57.30
N GLU A 72 -18.66 -42.93 56.77
CA GLU A 72 -18.58 -43.30 55.35
C GLU A 72 -19.12 -42.19 54.44
N GLN A 73 -20.24 -41.56 54.80
CA GLN A 73 -20.77 -40.42 54.05
C GLN A 73 -19.82 -39.23 54.06
N GLU A 74 -19.28 -38.86 55.22
CA GLU A 74 -18.29 -37.76 55.33
C GLU A 74 -17.06 -38.03 54.48
N GLN A 75 -16.53 -39.25 54.51
CA GLN A 75 -15.40 -39.63 53.66
C GLN A 75 -15.75 -39.55 52.17
N SER A 76 -16.95 -40.00 51.78
CA SER A 76 -17.40 -39.93 50.38
C SER A 76 -17.59 -38.48 49.89
N ILE A 77 -18.08 -37.59 50.77
CA ILE A 77 -18.27 -36.18 50.48
C ILE A 77 -16.93 -35.49 50.37
N ALA A 78 -16.00 -35.76 51.30
CA ALA A 78 -14.65 -35.22 51.28
C ALA A 78 -13.89 -35.62 50.01
N ALA A 79 -13.96 -36.90 49.62
CA ALA A 79 -13.35 -37.39 48.39
C ALA A 79 -13.94 -36.71 47.14
N ARG A 80 -15.26 -36.48 47.12
CA ARG A 80 -15.92 -35.80 46.01
C ARG A 80 -15.62 -34.30 45.95
N GLN A 81 -15.45 -33.65 47.10
CA GLN A 81 -14.98 -32.27 47.18
C GLN A 81 -13.56 -32.15 46.61
N GLU A 82 -12.64 -33.04 47.00
CA GLU A 82 -11.28 -33.05 46.48
C GLU A 82 -11.25 -33.27 44.95
N GLU A 83 -12.07 -34.19 44.43
CA GLU A 83 -12.18 -34.42 42.98
C GLU A 83 -12.69 -33.18 42.23
N LEU A 84 -13.69 -32.49 42.79
CA LEU A 84 -14.23 -31.26 42.20
C LEU A 84 -13.22 -30.11 42.23
N GLU A 85 -12.48 -29.96 43.33
CA GLU A 85 -11.40 -28.96 43.44
C GLU A 85 -10.30 -29.21 42.42
N ARG A 86 -9.91 -30.47 42.19
CA ARG A 86 -8.95 -30.83 41.14
C ARG A 86 -9.45 -30.48 39.74
N LYS A 87 -10.71 -30.84 39.40
CA LYS A 87 -11.30 -30.49 38.10
C LYS A 87 -11.37 -28.99 37.87
N LEU A 88 -11.74 -28.22 38.91
CA LEU A 88 -11.75 -26.76 38.85
C LEU A 88 -10.35 -26.18 38.66
N ALA A 89 -9.33 -26.75 39.30
CA ALA A 89 -7.94 -26.34 39.10
C ALA A 89 -7.47 -26.62 37.66
N GLU A 90 -7.77 -27.81 37.13
CA GLU A 90 -7.44 -28.18 35.75
C GLU A 90 -8.11 -27.25 34.73
N GLU A 91 -9.41 -26.97 34.86
CA GLU A 91 -10.11 -26.04 33.95
C GLU A 91 -9.56 -24.61 34.05
N ARG A 92 -9.18 -24.17 35.25
CA ARG A 92 -8.57 -22.85 35.47
C ARG A 92 -7.21 -22.76 34.79
N ASP A 93 -6.39 -23.79 34.90
CA ASP A 93 -5.07 -23.83 34.26
C ASP A 93 -5.18 -23.89 32.73
N GLU A 94 -6.14 -24.66 32.20
CA GLU A 94 -6.44 -24.67 30.77
C GLU A 94 -6.89 -23.30 30.25
N THR A 95 -7.77 -22.61 30.97
CA THR A 95 -8.24 -21.27 30.56
C THR A 95 -7.13 -20.23 30.63
N ILE A 96 -6.23 -20.32 31.62
CA ILE A 96 -5.04 -19.47 31.70
C ILE A 96 -4.10 -19.75 30.52
N ALA A 97 -3.87 -21.03 30.19
CA ALA A 97 -3.04 -21.43 29.05
C ALA A 97 -3.61 -20.92 27.72
N ARG A 98 -4.92 -21.14 27.47
CA ARG A 98 -5.59 -20.64 26.26
C ARG A 98 -5.57 -19.11 26.16
N ARG A 99 -5.78 -18.38 27.27
CA ARG A 99 -5.64 -16.92 27.27
C ARG A 99 -4.22 -16.47 26.94
N LYS A 100 -3.21 -17.15 27.47
CA LYS A 100 -1.80 -16.84 27.21
C LYS A 100 -1.47 -17.05 25.73
N GLU A 101 -1.91 -18.16 25.13
CA GLU A 101 -1.75 -18.42 23.71
C GLU A 101 -2.46 -17.36 22.85
N TYR A 102 -3.70 -17.01 23.19
CA TYR A 102 -4.46 -15.99 22.48
C TYR A 102 -3.76 -14.62 22.51
N VAL A 103 -3.25 -14.20 23.68
CA VAL A 103 -2.49 -12.95 23.82
C VAL A 103 -1.20 -12.99 22.99
N GLN A 104 -0.48 -14.11 22.99
CA GLN A 104 0.72 -14.27 22.17
C GLN A 104 0.43 -14.26 20.67
N GLN A 105 -0.70 -14.83 20.23
CA GLN A 105 -1.13 -14.77 18.83
C GLN A 105 -1.50 -13.34 18.44
N MET A 106 -2.24 -12.62 19.29
CA MET A 106 -2.59 -11.22 19.09
C MET A 106 -1.36 -10.33 18.97
N GLN A 107 -0.37 -10.51 19.87
CA GLN A 107 0.90 -9.78 19.80
C GLN A 107 1.65 -10.06 18.48
N ARG A 108 1.76 -11.34 18.10
CA ARG A 108 2.37 -11.71 16.81
C ARG A 108 1.65 -11.05 15.63
N LEU A 109 0.32 -11.01 15.65
CA LEU A 109 -0.47 -10.42 14.58
C LEU A 109 -0.27 -8.90 14.50
N GLU A 110 -0.22 -8.21 15.64
CA GLU A 110 0.09 -6.78 15.71
C GLU A 110 1.51 -6.47 15.23
N ASP A 111 2.49 -7.29 15.59
CA ASP A 111 3.87 -7.16 15.14
C ASP A 111 3.99 -7.38 13.63
N PHE A 112 3.30 -8.41 13.08
CA PHE A 112 3.21 -8.63 11.65
C PHE A 112 2.56 -7.44 10.93
N ARG A 113 1.47 -6.90 11.49
CA ARG A 113 0.79 -5.74 10.91
C ARG A 113 1.70 -4.51 10.90
N ARG A 114 2.42 -4.22 11.99
CA ARG A 114 3.39 -3.11 12.03
C ARG A 114 4.50 -3.30 11.01
N THR A 115 5.06 -4.50 10.92
CA THR A 115 6.11 -4.82 9.94
C THR A 115 5.62 -4.61 8.51
N LEU A 116 4.40 -5.09 8.20
CA LEU A 116 3.77 -4.87 6.90
C LEU A 116 3.51 -3.38 6.61
N GLU A 117 3.05 -2.61 7.59
CA GLU A 117 2.85 -1.16 7.42
C GLU A 117 4.18 -0.44 7.12
N ILE A 118 5.27 -0.81 7.80
CA ILE A 118 6.62 -0.26 7.57
C ILE A 118 7.16 -0.68 6.19
N GLU A 119 7.05 -1.96 5.82
CA GLU A 119 7.49 -2.46 4.51
C GLU A 119 6.69 -1.82 3.38
N LYS A 120 5.38 -1.65 3.55
CA LYS A 120 4.53 -0.95 2.57
C LYS A 120 4.99 0.50 2.38
N LEU A 121 5.30 1.21 3.47
CA LEU A 121 5.81 2.58 3.39
C LEU A 121 7.14 2.61 2.64
N ARG A 122 8.10 1.75 2.99
CA ARG A 122 9.40 1.66 2.30
C ARG A 122 9.27 1.31 0.83
N LEU A 123 8.48 0.30 0.48
CA LEU A 123 8.24 -0.09 -0.91
C LEU A 123 7.58 1.04 -1.71
N THR A 124 6.69 1.81 -1.07
CA THR A 124 6.06 2.96 -1.72
C THR A 124 7.10 4.05 -1.99
N GLU A 125 7.96 4.36 -1.01
CA GLU A 125 9.04 5.34 -1.17
C GLU A 125 10.06 4.91 -2.22
N ASP A 126 10.52 3.65 -2.19
CA ASP A 126 11.50 3.11 -3.14
C ASP A 126 10.93 3.04 -4.56
N ALA A 127 9.68 2.58 -4.71
CA ALA A 127 8.98 2.59 -6.00
C ALA A 127 8.77 4.02 -6.53
N GLN A 128 8.49 4.97 -5.65
CA GLN A 128 8.35 6.38 -6.03
C GLN A 128 9.68 6.99 -6.46
N GLN A 129 10.76 6.77 -5.72
CA GLN A 129 12.10 7.26 -6.06
C GLN A 129 12.58 6.68 -7.38
N THR A 130 12.44 5.37 -7.59
CA THR A 130 12.84 4.73 -8.84
C THR A 130 12.00 5.20 -10.03
N LEU A 131 10.69 5.43 -9.85
CA LEU A 131 9.84 6.02 -10.88
C LEU A 131 10.27 7.45 -11.23
N GLN A 132 10.56 8.26 -10.21
CA GLN A 132 11.01 9.64 -10.37
C GLN A 132 12.36 9.71 -11.10
N ASP A 133 13.34 8.90 -10.69
CA ASP A 133 14.67 8.86 -11.30
C ASP A 133 14.63 8.37 -12.75
N ASN A 134 13.88 7.30 -13.01
CA ASN A 134 13.72 6.78 -14.37
C ASN A 134 13.02 7.80 -15.26
N SER A 135 11.92 8.41 -14.80
CA SER A 135 11.18 9.42 -15.56
C SER A 135 12.06 10.63 -15.89
N LYS A 136 12.82 11.15 -14.91
CA LYS A 136 13.79 12.24 -15.12
C LYS A 136 14.86 11.86 -16.14
N LYS A 137 15.39 10.64 -16.07
CA LYS A 137 16.41 10.17 -17.03
C LYS A 137 15.86 10.11 -18.46
N PHE A 138 14.64 9.61 -18.64
CA PHE A 138 13.99 9.59 -19.96
C PHE A 138 13.71 10.99 -20.50
N VAL A 139 13.16 11.89 -19.66
CA VAL A 139 12.87 13.27 -20.03
C VAL A 139 14.14 14.03 -20.41
N LYS A 140 15.19 13.93 -19.59
CA LYS A 140 16.50 14.55 -19.86
C LYS A 140 17.15 14.01 -21.13
N SER A 141 17.02 12.72 -21.40
CA SER A 141 17.51 12.11 -22.65
C SER A 141 16.77 12.65 -23.86
N ALA A 142 15.43 12.77 -23.79
CA ALA A 142 14.62 13.36 -24.84
C ALA A 142 14.99 14.84 -25.08
N LEU A 143 15.16 15.62 -24.01
CA LEU A 143 15.59 17.02 -24.08
C LEU A 143 16.97 17.19 -24.72
N SER A 144 17.93 16.35 -24.34
CA SER A 144 19.28 16.32 -24.93
C SER A 144 19.23 16.02 -26.43
N LEU A 145 18.42 15.04 -26.83
CA LEU A 145 18.26 14.68 -28.23
C LEU A 145 17.58 15.79 -29.05
N LEU A 146 16.55 16.43 -28.48
CA LEU A 146 15.86 17.55 -29.13
C LEU A 146 16.76 18.79 -29.23
N GLY A 147 17.49 19.14 -28.17
CA GLY A 147 18.45 20.26 -28.20
C GLY A 147 19.53 20.05 -29.26
N LYS A 148 20.12 18.84 -29.35
CA LYS A 148 21.07 18.50 -30.42
C LYS A 148 20.47 18.59 -31.83
N LYS A 149 19.16 18.38 -31.97
CA LYS A 149 18.47 18.48 -33.27
C LYS A 149 18.16 19.94 -33.61
N GLU A 150 17.75 20.73 -32.62
CA GLU A 150 17.57 22.18 -32.71
C GLU A 150 18.86 22.88 -33.15
N ASP A 151 19.97 22.65 -32.44
CA ASP A 151 21.28 23.23 -32.76
C ASP A 151 21.73 22.88 -34.17
N ARG A 152 21.55 21.61 -34.57
CA ARG A 152 21.92 21.15 -35.91
C ARG A 152 21.13 21.85 -37.00
N PHE A 153 19.82 21.98 -36.84
CA PHE A 153 19.00 22.70 -37.83
C PHE A 153 19.28 24.19 -37.84
N HIS A 154 19.56 24.79 -36.68
CA HIS A 154 19.97 26.18 -36.61
C HIS A 154 21.31 26.41 -37.33
N VAL A 155 22.32 25.56 -37.11
CA VAL A 155 23.60 25.62 -37.84
C VAL A 155 23.39 25.46 -39.34
N ILE A 156 22.60 24.47 -39.77
CA ILE A 156 22.29 24.27 -41.19
C ILE A 156 21.60 25.50 -41.79
N SER A 157 20.67 26.13 -41.05
CA SER A 157 19.99 27.34 -41.50
C SER A 157 20.97 28.51 -41.72
N VAL A 158 21.93 28.69 -40.82
CA VAL A 158 22.96 29.73 -40.90
C VAL A 158 23.90 29.46 -42.07
N VAL A 159 24.33 28.21 -42.27
CA VAL A 159 25.18 27.83 -43.41
C VAL A 159 24.50 28.14 -44.75
N TRP A 160 23.21 27.81 -44.90
CA TRP A 160 22.45 28.13 -46.10
C TRP A 160 22.25 29.63 -46.29
N ALA A 161 22.05 30.41 -45.23
CA ALA A 161 21.98 31.87 -45.32
C ALA A 161 23.31 32.48 -45.81
N ILE A 162 24.43 32.01 -45.25
CA ILE A 162 25.78 32.45 -45.66
C ILE A 162 26.03 32.07 -47.12
N ALA A 163 25.70 30.83 -47.52
CA ALA A 163 25.84 30.39 -48.90
C ALA A 163 25.00 31.23 -49.87
N GLY A 164 23.76 31.58 -49.49
CA GLY A 164 22.89 32.47 -50.27
C GLY A 164 23.47 33.88 -50.42
N ALA A 165 24.01 34.45 -49.34
CA ALA A 165 24.65 35.76 -49.34
C ALA A 165 25.94 35.77 -50.19
N LEU A 166 26.79 34.75 -50.04
CA LEU A 166 28.02 34.59 -50.84
C LEU A 166 27.73 34.39 -52.32
N SER A 167 26.66 33.65 -52.65
CA SER A 167 26.24 33.47 -54.05
C SER A 167 25.84 34.78 -54.71
N LEU A 168 25.12 35.65 -54.00
CA LEU A 168 24.71 36.96 -54.48
C LEU A 168 25.93 37.88 -54.66
N LEU A 169 26.82 37.91 -53.66
CA LEU A 169 28.07 38.67 -53.72
C LEU A 169 28.94 38.22 -54.90
N SER A 170 29.10 36.90 -55.07
CA SER A 170 29.86 36.31 -56.18
C SER A 170 29.26 36.68 -57.54
N GLY A 171 27.93 36.66 -57.68
CA GLY A 171 27.26 37.08 -58.91
C GLY A 171 27.57 38.54 -59.29
N VAL A 172 27.56 39.44 -58.31
CA VAL A 172 27.92 40.86 -58.51
C VAL A 172 29.40 41.01 -58.88
N ILE A 173 30.30 40.33 -58.15
CA ILE A 173 31.74 40.37 -58.43
C ILE A 173 32.03 39.86 -59.84
N ILE A 174 31.46 38.72 -60.24
CA ILE A 174 31.62 38.15 -61.57
C ILE A 174 31.09 39.11 -62.64
N ALA A 175 29.95 39.76 -62.40
CA ALA A 175 29.41 40.74 -63.35
C ALA A 175 30.34 41.95 -63.53
N VAL A 176 30.88 42.50 -62.44
CA VAL A 176 31.81 43.65 -62.49
C VAL A 176 33.14 43.26 -63.15
N VAL A 177 33.73 42.13 -62.77
CA VAL A 177 34.99 41.65 -63.37
C VAL A 177 34.81 41.38 -64.86
N THR A 178 33.72 40.71 -65.24
CA THR A 178 33.42 40.45 -66.66
C THR A 178 33.24 41.77 -67.41
N MET A 179 32.58 42.78 -66.82
CA MET A 179 32.41 44.09 -67.43
C MET A 179 33.75 44.81 -67.66
N ILE A 180 34.64 44.84 -66.67
CA ILE A 180 35.97 45.49 -66.78
C ILE A 180 36.84 44.75 -67.81
N SER A 181 36.99 43.43 -67.70
CA SER A 181 37.82 42.65 -68.63
C SER A 181 37.30 42.69 -70.07
N SER A 182 35.98 42.79 -70.25
CA SER A 182 35.38 42.95 -71.59
C SER A 182 35.67 44.34 -72.17
N SER A 183 35.74 45.38 -71.33
CA SER A 183 36.12 46.74 -71.74
C SER A 183 37.58 46.83 -72.18
N ASP A 184 38.51 46.21 -71.44
CA ASP A 184 39.93 46.22 -71.78
C ASP A 184 40.23 45.43 -73.05
N SER A 185 39.58 44.27 -73.22
CA SER A 185 39.72 43.43 -74.42
C SER A 185 39.17 44.11 -75.68
N TYR A 186 38.19 45.01 -75.53
CA TYR A 186 37.57 45.73 -76.63
C TYR A 186 38.49 46.80 -77.24
N HIS A 187 39.29 47.50 -76.42
CA HIS A 187 40.27 48.48 -76.92
C HIS A 187 41.42 47.85 -77.72
N GLN A 188 41.57 46.52 -77.65
CA GLN A 188 42.62 45.76 -78.34
C GLN A 188 42.09 44.96 -79.54
N ALA A 189 40.77 44.91 -79.76
CA ALA A 189 40.15 44.09 -80.80
C ALA A 189 39.82 44.90 -82.07
N PRO A 190 40.34 44.54 -83.26
CA PRO A 190 39.96 45.17 -84.51
C PRO A 190 38.60 44.64 -84.96
N GLY A 191 37.58 45.51 -85.03
CA GLY A 191 36.19 45.12 -85.39
C GLY A 191 35.17 45.20 -84.26
N ALA A 192 35.43 46.11 -83.31
CA ALA A 192 34.60 46.46 -82.18
C ALA A 192 33.16 46.87 -82.61
N SER A 193 32.23 45.91 -82.62
CA SER A 193 30.83 46.12 -83.02
C SER A 193 29.92 46.22 -81.79
N LEU A 194 28.84 47.00 -81.91
CA LEU A 194 27.81 47.17 -80.88
C LEU A 194 27.23 45.82 -80.40
N ALA A 195 27.22 44.80 -81.25
CA ALA A 195 26.80 43.44 -80.91
C ALA A 195 27.68 42.79 -79.81
N TYR A 196 28.97 43.12 -79.72
CA TYR A 196 29.87 42.60 -78.68
C TYR A 196 29.46 43.10 -77.27
N TYR A 197 29.11 44.38 -77.14
CA TYR A 197 28.61 44.93 -75.87
C TYR A 197 27.31 44.27 -75.43
N PHE A 198 26.36 44.09 -76.35
CA PHE A 198 25.09 43.41 -76.04
C PHE A 198 25.31 41.97 -75.61
N PHE A 199 26.23 41.23 -76.25
CA PHE A 199 26.56 39.87 -75.86
C PHE A 199 27.11 39.78 -74.43
N HIS A 200 28.07 40.63 -74.07
CA HIS A 200 28.65 40.65 -72.73
C HIS A 200 27.67 41.13 -71.65
N LEU A 201 26.81 42.10 -71.97
CA LEU A 201 25.72 42.54 -71.10
C LEU A 201 24.73 41.41 -70.81
N PHE A 202 24.25 40.71 -71.84
CA PHE A 202 23.28 39.62 -71.69
C PHE A 202 23.88 38.44 -70.93
N ARG A 203 25.14 38.11 -71.20
CA ARG A 203 25.88 37.07 -70.46
C ARG A 203 26.01 37.42 -68.98
N GLY A 204 26.36 38.67 -68.65
CA GLY A 204 26.41 39.15 -67.26
C GLY A 204 25.04 39.06 -66.57
N LEU A 205 23.98 39.48 -67.26
CA LEU A 205 22.61 39.40 -66.76
C LEU A 205 22.19 37.96 -66.46
N VAL A 206 22.50 37.01 -67.35
CA VAL A 206 22.22 35.58 -67.16
C VAL A 206 22.95 35.03 -65.94
N VAL A 207 24.24 35.38 -65.74
CA VAL A 207 25.03 34.94 -64.58
C VAL A 207 24.46 35.50 -63.27
N VAL A 208 24.14 36.80 -63.22
CA VAL A 208 23.52 37.41 -62.04
C VAL A 208 22.15 36.80 -61.75
N GLY A 209 21.35 36.53 -62.80
CA GLY A 209 20.05 35.85 -62.67
C GLY A 209 20.19 34.45 -62.08
N LEU A 210 21.16 33.66 -62.55
CA LEU A 210 21.43 32.32 -62.04
C LEU A 210 21.86 32.35 -60.56
N CYS A 211 22.78 33.26 -60.21
CA CYS A 211 23.20 33.49 -58.83
C CYS A 211 22.03 33.97 -57.95
N GLY A 212 21.14 34.80 -58.49
CA GLY A 212 19.94 35.27 -57.79
C GLY A 212 18.96 34.13 -57.49
N VAL A 213 18.71 33.24 -58.44
CA VAL A 213 17.89 32.04 -58.24
C VAL A 213 18.53 31.11 -57.20
N LEU A 214 19.84 30.87 -57.29
CA LEU A 214 20.57 30.04 -56.34
C LEU A 214 20.52 30.63 -54.92
N SER A 215 20.71 31.94 -54.80
CA SER A 215 20.59 32.69 -53.55
C SER A 215 19.19 32.57 -52.96
N ARG A 216 18.14 32.70 -53.78
CA ARG A 216 16.74 32.50 -53.36
C ARG A 216 16.51 31.11 -52.79
N TYR A 217 16.95 30.06 -53.48
CA TYR A 217 16.80 28.68 -52.98
C TYR A 217 17.52 28.50 -51.65
N ALA A 218 18.74 29.01 -51.52
CA ALA A 218 19.51 28.97 -50.29
C ALA A 218 18.78 29.67 -49.12
N PHE A 219 18.17 30.85 -49.35
CA PHE A 219 17.38 31.54 -48.33
C PHE A 219 16.07 30.82 -47.97
N VAL A 220 15.38 30.20 -48.94
CA VAL A 220 14.18 29.40 -48.66
C VAL A 220 14.51 28.19 -47.78
N PHE A 221 15.61 27.49 -48.08
CA PHE A 221 16.09 26.39 -47.24
C PHE A 221 16.49 26.90 -45.85
N SER A 222 17.24 28.00 -45.77
CA SER A 222 17.61 28.62 -44.50
C SER A 222 16.38 28.90 -43.63
N ASN A 223 15.35 29.55 -44.20
CA ASN A 223 14.12 29.86 -43.48
C ASN A 223 13.37 28.60 -43.04
N SER A 224 13.34 27.56 -43.88
CA SER A 224 12.68 26.29 -43.55
C SER A 224 13.37 25.56 -42.39
N TYR A 225 14.71 25.50 -42.39
CA TYR A 225 15.48 24.94 -41.28
C TYR A 225 15.35 25.76 -40.00
N MET A 226 15.27 27.09 -40.10
CA MET A 226 15.05 27.98 -38.95
C MET A 226 13.66 27.78 -38.33
N HIS A 227 12.61 27.66 -39.14
CA HIS A 227 11.27 27.37 -38.63
C HIS A 227 11.21 26.00 -37.94
N GLU A 228 11.88 24.99 -38.49
CA GLU A 228 11.93 23.68 -37.87
C GLU A 228 12.75 23.68 -36.55
N SER A 229 13.84 24.46 -36.45
CA SER A 229 14.57 24.59 -35.19
C SER A 229 13.72 25.26 -34.11
N LEU A 230 12.99 26.34 -34.45
CA LEU A 230 12.08 27.01 -33.51
C LEU A 230 10.98 26.06 -33.03
N LYS A 231 10.38 25.27 -33.94
CA LYS A 231 9.35 24.29 -33.58
C LYS A 231 9.88 23.20 -32.64
N ILE A 232 11.14 22.79 -32.82
CA ILE A 232 11.79 21.83 -31.91
C ILE A 232 12.10 22.49 -30.57
N GLY A 233 12.50 23.76 -30.54
CA GLY A 233 12.67 24.55 -29.33
C GLY A 233 11.38 24.68 -28.52
N GLU A 234 10.25 24.97 -29.17
CA GLU A 234 8.92 24.99 -28.54
C GLU A 234 8.54 23.63 -27.94
N ARG A 235 8.81 22.53 -28.67
CA ARG A 235 8.60 21.16 -28.15
C ARG A 235 9.51 20.87 -26.96
N SER A 236 10.79 21.24 -27.04
CA SER A 236 11.76 21.11 -25.94
C SER A 236 11.29 21.88 -24.71
N HIS A 237 10.73 23.08 -24.89
CA HIS A 237 10.17 23.89 -23.82
C HIS A 237 8.94 23.24 -23.16
N ALA A 238 8.01 22.68 -23.95
CA ALA A 238 6.86 21.93 -23.43
C ALA A 238 7.29 20.71 -22.59
N ILE A 239 8.36 20.02 -22.99
CA ILE A 239 8.94 18.91 -22.23
C ILE A 239 9.53 19.37 -20.90
N ARG A 240 10.25 20.49 -20.90
CA ARG A 240 10.85 21.04 -19.67
C ARG A 240 9.79 21.41 -18.65
N PHE A 241 8.60 21.85 -19.09
CA PHE A 241 7.47 22.02 -18.17
C PHE A 241 6.98 20.70 -17.58
N GLY A 242 6.94 19.62 -18.37
CA GLY A 242 6.65 18.27 -17.86
C GLY A 242 7.71 17.77 -16.86
N GLU A 243 9.00 18.08 -17.12
CA GLU A 243 10.11 17.82 -16.18
C GLU A 243 9.89 18.56 -14.85
N LEU A 244 9.59 19.86 -14.91
CA LEU A 244 9.29 20.69 -13.75
C LEU A 244 8.09 20.17 -12.97
N TYR A 245 7.06 19.68 -13.66
CA TYR A 245 5.88 19.10 -13.02
C TYR A 245 6.23 17.81 -12.27
N LEU A 246 7.04 16.93 -12.86
CA LEU A 246 7.54 15.71 -12.22
C LEU A 246 8.50 16.02 -11.06
N ASP A 247 9.26 17.11 -11.13
CA ASP A 247 10.10 17.59 -10.02
C ASP A 247 9.26 18.12 -8.85
N THR A 248 8.19 18.86 -9.16
CA THR A 248 7.36 19.53 -8.14
C THR A 248 6.35 18.57 -7.49
N TYR A 249 5.80 17.63 -8.26
CA TYR A 249 4.70 16.77 -7.82
C TYR A 249 5.02 15.28 -7.82
N GLY A 250 6.21 14.85 -8.23
CA GLY A 250 6.54 13.43 -8.53
C GLY A 250 6.19 12.39 -7.46
N ALA A 251 6.08 12.77 -6.18
CA ALA A 251 5.67 11.85 -5.10
C ALA A 251 4.14 11.74 -4.89
N ASN A 252 3.35 12.72 -5.35
CA ASN A 252 1.88 12.79 -5.18
C ASN A 252 1.12 12.96 -6.50
N ALA A 253 1.82 12.99 -7.63
CA ALA A 253 1.21 13.23 -8.94
C ALA A 253 0.32 12.04 -9.32
N GLN A 254 -0.98 12.27 -9.43
CA GLN A 254 -1.87 11.27 -10.02
C GLN A 254 -1.55 11.14 -11.52
N TRP A 255 -1.57 9.91 -12.02
CA TRP A 255 -1.24 9.58 -13.41
C TRP A 255 -2.04 10.40 -14.42
N GLU A 256 -3.28 10.75 -14.08
CA GLU A 256 -4.18 11.63 -14.83
C GLU A 256 -3.59 13.03 -15.03
N GLN A 257 -2.98 13.61 -13.99
CA GLN A 257 -2.40 14.96 -14.03
C GLN A 257 -1.10 14.98 -14.83
N VAL A 258 -0.28 13.93 -14.71
CA VAL A 258 0.89 13.72 -15.56
C VAL A 258 0.44 13.61 -17.01
N LYS A 259 -0.55 12.77 -17.31
CA LYS A 259 -1.09 12.60 -18.66
C LYS A 259 -1.62 13.91 -19.25
N GLU A 260 -2.29 14.75 -18.47
CA GLU A 260 -2.76 16.07 -18.89
C GLU A 260 -1.62 17.04 -19.21
N ALA A 261 -0.57 17.09 -18.37
CA ALA A 261 0.63 17.88 -18.63
C ALA A 261 1.37 17.44 -19.90
N PHE A 262 1.41 16.13 -20.18
CA PHE A 262 2.04 15.57 -21.37
C PHE A 262 1.12 15.57 -22.62
N ALA A 263 -0.20 15.73 -22.47
CA ALA A 263 -1.15 15.74 -23.59
C ALA A 263 -0.93 16.91 -24.56
N HIS A 264 -0.49 18.06 -24.04
CA HIS A 264 -0.28 19.28 -24.84
C HIS A 264 1.11 19.38 -25.47
N TRP A 265 2.04 18.48 -25.18
CA TRP A 265 3.39 18.50 -25.78
C TRP A 265 3.37 18.04 -27.25
N ASN A 266 2.41 17.22 -27.67
CA ASN A 266 2.31 16.80 -29.08
C ASN A 266 1.69 17.90 -29.97
N ILE A 267 2.37 19.03 -30.13
CA ILE A 267 1.99 20.07 -31.09
C ILE A 267 2.26 19.53 -32.50
N SER A 268 1.17 19.17 -33.16
CA SER A 268 1.05 18.46 -34.43
C SER A 268 2.03 18.87 -35.56
N GLY A 269 2.72 17.86 -36.10
CA GLY A 269 2.56 17.37 -37.47
C GLY A 269 2.97 18.18 -38.71
N GLN A 270 2.86 19.51 -38.76
CA GLN A 270 3.17 20.21 -40.02
C GLN A 270 4.66 20.59 -40.11
N SER A 271 5.38 19.89 -40.96
CA SER A 271 6.78 20.16 -41.31
C SER A 271 6.87 21.47 -42.10
N ALA A 272 7.81 22.36 -41.75
CA ALA A 272 8.06 23.59 -42.51
C ALA A 272 8.41 23.29 -43.99
N PHE A 273 8.94 22.10 -44.26
CA PHE A 273 9.26 21.62 -45.60
C PHE A 273 8.02 21.31 -46.46
N ALA A 274 6.87 21.01 -45.85
CA ALA A 274 5.62 20.75 -46.59
C ALA A 274 5.03 22.04 -47.20
N LYS A 275 5.31 23.20 -46.60
CA LYS A 275 4.87 24.52 -47.10
C LYS A 275 5.87 25.12 -48.11
N ALA A 276 7.15 24.78 -47.99
CA ALA A 276 8.21 25.21 -48.92
C ALA A 276 7.99 24.69 -50.35
N GLU A 277 7.35 23.53 -50.52
CA GLU A 277 7.03 22.97 -51.85
C GLU A 277 5.87 23.70 -52.56
N GLN A 278 5.04 24.47 -51.86
CA GLN A 278 3.89 25.19 -52.43
C GLN A 278 4.13 26.70 -52.62
N GLY A 279 5.34 27.19 -52.33
CA GLY A 279 5.72 28.59 -52.44
C GLY A 279 6.06 29.02 -53.87
N SER A 280 5.02 29.24 -54.67
CA SER A 280 5.00 30.01 -55.92
C SER A 280 6.03 31.16 -55.95
N VAL A 281 6.67 31.35 -57.11
CA VAL A 281 7.40 32.58 -57.41
C VAL A 281 6.50 33.76 -57.05
N ASP A 282 7.01 34.67 -56.22
CA ASP A 282 6.24 35.79 -55.67
C ASP A 282 5.69 36.62 -56.86
N PRO A 283 4.35 36.78 -57.00
CA PRO A 283 3.74 37.48 -58.13
C PRO A 283 4.31 38.89 -58.32
N ALA A 284 4.68 39.54 -57.21
CA ALA A 284 5.29 40.87 -57.22
C ALA A 284 6.67 40.89 -57.89
N LEU A 285 7.44 39.81 -57.75
CA LEU A 285 8.77 39.69 -58.36
C LEU A 285 8.69 39.32 -59.84
N THR A 286 7.73 38.48 -60.23
CA THR A 286 7.45 38.20 -61.66
C THR A 286 6.92 39.44 -62.36
N GLU A 287 6.06 40.21 -61.68
CA GLU A 287 5.55 41.47 -62.21
C GLU A 287 6.67 42.51 -62.31
N ALA A 288 7.55 42.63 -61.31
CA ALA A 288 8.73 43.49 -61.39
C ALA A 288 9.70 43.07 -62.52
N ALA A 289 9.94 41.78 -62.70
CA ALA A 289 10.76 41.25 -63.79
C ALA A 289 10.14 41.54 -65.17
N SER A 290 8.82 41.36 -65.32
CA SER A 290 8.11 41.70 -66.56
C SER A 290 8.18 43.19 -66.88
N LYS A 291 7.96 44.06 -65.89
CA LYS A 291 8.05 45.52 -66.05
C LYS A 291 9.46 46.00 -66.41
N LEU A 292 10.50 45.33 -65.90
CA LEU A 292 11.88 45.62 -66.27
C LEU A 292 12.20 45.13 -67.68
N LEU A 293 11.66 43.98 -68.09
CA LEU A 293 11.79 43.45 -69.44
C LEU A 293 11.12 44.37 -70.48
N ASP A 294 9.89 44.79 -70.19
CA ASP A 294 9.13 45.71 -71.05
C ASP A 294 9.86 47.06 -71.20
N LYS A 295 10.35 47.62 -70.09
CA LYS A 295 11.13 48.87 -70.13
C LYS A 295 12.45 48.71 -70.89
N ALA A 296 13.11 47.56 -70.79
CA ALA A 296 14.35 47.29 -71.52
C ALA A 296 14.08 47.14 -73.02
N MET A 297 12.98 46.49 -73.41
CA MET A 297 12.55 46.37 -74.80
C MET A 297 12.14 47.73 -75.40
N ASP A 298 11.40 48.54 -74.65
CA ASP A 298 11.03 49.89 -75.07
C ASP A 298 12.25 50.82 -75.19
N ALA A 299 13.22 50.71 -74.28
CA ALA A 299 14.47 51.46 -74.37
C ALA A 299 15.30 51.05 -75.60
N ALA A 300 15.41 49.74 -75.86
CA ALA A 300 16.11 49.21 -77.04
C ALA A 300 15.42 49.62 -78.36
N ALA A 301 14.08 49.58 -78.41
CA ALA A 301 13.30 50.00 -79.56
C ALA A 301 13.41 51.51 -79.85
N ASN A 302 13.47 52.34 -78.82
CA ASN A 302 13.66 53.78 -78.96
C ASN A 302 15.10 54.17 -79.37
N LEU A 303 16.11 53.42 -78.91
CA LEU A 303 17.51 53.58 -79.36
C LEU A 303 17.72 53.19 -80.82
N ALA A 304 17.01 52.17 -81.32
CA ALA A 304 17.05 51.77 -82.73
C ALA A 304 16.38 52.77 -83.70
N LYS A 305 15.67 53.78 -83.17
CA LYS A 305 14.87 54.73 -83.97
C LYS A 305 15.51 56.11 -84.15
N LYS A 306 16.71 56.36 -83.60
CA LYS A 306 17.39 57.66 -83.71
C LYS A 306 18.28 57.70 -84.98
N PRO A 307 17.96 58.52 -86.01
CA PRO A 307 18.82 58.68 -87.18
C PRO A 307 20.08 59.49 -86.82
N GLU A 308 21.22 59.13 -87.41
CA GLU A 308 22.49 59.86 -87.28
C GLU A 308 22.33 61.34 -87.66
N PRO A 309 22.94 62.28 -86.92
CA PRO A 309 23.07 63.66 -87.38
C PRO A 309 24.17 63.72 -88.45
N SER A 310 23.75 64.07 -89.66
CA SER A 310 24.59 64.55 -90.78
C SER A 310 25.47 65.73 -90.40
#